data_AF-A0A7G3G6A5-F1
#
_entry.id   AF-A0A7G3G6A5-F1
#
_cell.length_a   1.000
_cell.length_b   1.000
_cell.length_c   1.000
_cell.angle_alpha   90.00
_cell.angle_beta   90.00
_cell.angle_gamma   90.00
#
_symmetry.space_group_name_H-M   'P 1'
#
loop_
_entity.id
_entity.type
_entity.pdbx_description
1 polymer ?
#
loop_
_entity_poly.entity_id
_entity_poly.type
_entity_poly.pdbx_seq_one_letter_code
_entity_poly.pdbx_strand_id
1 'polypeptide(L)'
;MISLFKAKINISSDNLQSAIVKKSNNKSLSSKTLDKLVKITNTQYEFKNGEAELIFRDKPCINNANTKKISKLIKDIKNIQSIKDNSFIKSQIVSWETNAKQLLEKNSEPKKIKQLLGQGSRGSVYKDGDSILKKTKNLTPNEISHEANMCNEYNLKKGSSQNVATIVGKCIKMPFMSGKTPDTQDTLTGVNSLFQAGFLMGDASPSNFLKTVEGGVEPVDFGLVFKHDELECIDNEVKKNIVSDYIKGGFRYIPNEIKKDYNSCIKKLDNLLGKDSPTRKMNIKVLSKVGF
;
A
#
# COMPACT_ATOMS: atom_id res chain seq x y z
N MET A 1 -60.80 8.11 26.79
CA MET A 1 -60.31 6.74 26.62
C MET A 1 -59.64 6.63 25.25
N ILE A 2 -58.32 6.84 25.15
CA ILE A 2 -57.63 6.81 23.85
C ILE A 2 -57.11 5.39 23.61
N SER A 3 -57.71 4.71 22.65
CA SER A 3 -57.25 3.41 22.15
C SER A 3 -55.82 3.56 21.60
N LEU A 4 -54.83 3.14 22.38
CA LEU A 4 -53.45 2.96 21.94
C LEU A 4 -53.38 1.68 21.09
N PHE A 5 -53.87 1.75 19.85
CA PHE A 5 -53.51 0.74 18.86
C PHE A 5 -51.98 0.70 18.77
N LYS A 6 -51.37 -0.41 19.19
CA LYS A 6 -49.94 -0.67 18.98
C LYS A 6 -49.65 -0.58 17.48
N ALA A 7 -49.16 0.58 17.03
CA ALA A 7 -48.89 0.82 15.62
C ALA A 7 -47.98 -0.29 15.06
N LYS A 8 -48.45 -0.99 14.02
CA LYS A 8 -47.72 -2.09 13.41
C LYS A 8 -46.65 -1.53 12.46
N ILE A 9 -45.45 -2.11 12.50
CA ILE A 9 -44.40 -1.83 11.52
C ILE A 9 -44.79 -2.49 10.20
N ASN A 10 -44.77 -1.71 9.12
CA ASN A 10 -44.93 -2.15 7.74
C ASN A 10 -43.57 -2.09 7.02
N ILE A 11 -43.05 -3.25 6.62
CA ILE A 11 -41.71 -3.38 6.02
C ILE A 11 -41.64 -2.65 4.66
N SER A 12 -42.75 -2.54 3.92
CA SER A 12 -42.72 -1.95 2.57
C SER A 12 -42.76 -0.42 2.56
N SER A 13 -43.25 0.20 3.64
CA SER A 13 -43.49 1.65 3.68
C SER A 13 -42.78 2.37 4.80
N ASP A 14 -42.37 1.66 5.86
CA ASP A 14 -41.66 2.28 6.98
C ASP A 14 -40.15 2.36 6.69
N ASN A 15 -39.55 3.48 7.11
CA ASN A 15 -38.11 3.58 7.28
C ASN A 15 -37.75 3.28 8.74
N LEU A 16 -36.45 3.20 9.04
CA LEU A 16 -35.98 2.87 10.39
C LEU A 16 -36.54 3.81 11.46
N GLN A 17 -36.57 5.12 11.19
CA GLN A 17 -37.07 6.12 12.12
C GLN A 17 -38.57 5.92 12.41
N SER A 18 -39.41 5.81 11.37
CA SER A 18 -40.86 5.63 11.55
C SER A 18 -41.17 4.28 12.22
N ALA A 19 -40.42 3.23 11.91
CA ALA A 19 -40.56 1.92 12.55
C ALA A 19 -40.24 1.96 14.05
N ILE A 20 -39.19 2.69 14.45
CA ILE A 20 -38.81 2.87 15.87
C ILE A 20 -39.82 3.75 16.60
N VAL A 21 -40.28 4.85 15.98
CA VAL A 21 -41.30 5.74 16.57
C VAL A 21 -42.58 4.98 16.90
N LYS A 22 -43.02 4.07 16.01
CA LYS A 22 -44.19 3.19 16.25
C LYS A 22 -44.04 2.27 17.46
N LYS A 23 -42.82 2.06 17.95
CA LYS A 23 -42.51 1.21 19.11
C LYS A 23 -42.03 1.98 20.32
N SER A 24 -41.92 3.31 20.24
CA SER A 24 -41.40 4.20 21.30
C SER A 24 -41.96 3.93 22.71
N ASN A 25 -43.25 3.57 22.83
CA ASN A 25 -43.92 3.31 24.10
C ASN A 25 -43.88 1.83 24.55
N ASN A 26 -43.20 0.95 23.82
CA ASN A 26 -43.10 -0.45 24.20
C ASN A 26 -42.17 -0.65 25.40
N LYS A 27 -42.55 -1.54 26.32
CA LYS A 27 -41.69 -2.01 27.42
C LYS A 27 -40.72 -3.13 27.02
N SER A 28 -40.95 -3.75 25.86
CA SER A 28 -40.10 -4.80 25.28
C SER A 28 -40.32 -4.93 23.76
N LEU A 29 -39.39 -5.57 23.06
CA LEU A 29 -39.51 -5.91 21.64
C LEU A 29 -39.55 -7.43 21.46
N SER A 30 -40.50 -7.91 20.68
CA SER A 30 -40.55 -9.32 20.28
C SER A 30 -39.55 -9.60 19.16
N SER A 31 -39.16 -10.88 19.00
CA SER A 31 -38.37 -11.36 17.85
C SER A 31 -38.97 -10.89 16.52
N LYS A 32 -40.28 -11.07 16.33
CA LYS A 32 -41.02 -10.58 15.14
C LYS A 32 -40.87 -9.08 14.89
N THR A 33 -40.67 -8.28 15.94
CA THR A 33 -40.46 -6.83 15.78
C THR A 33 -39.03 -6.54 15.35
N LEU A 34 -38.05 -7.22 15.96
CA LEU A 34 -36.64 -7.14 15.55
C LEU A 34 -36.46 -7.61 14.09
N ASP A 35 -37.16 -8.66 13.67
CA ASP A 35 -37.18 -9.13 12.26
C ASP A 35 -37.60 -8.06 11.28
N LYS A 36 -38.56 -7.23 11.65
CA LYS A 36 -39.01 -6.14 10.80
C LYS A 36 -37.98 -5.02 10.74
N LEU A 37 -37.35 -4.68 11.87
CA LEU A 37 -36.29 -3.66 11.93
C LEU A 37 -35.07 -4.08 11.10
N VAL A 38 -34.65 -5.35 11.19
CA VAL A 38 -33.57 -5.91 10.36
C VAL A 38 -33.92 -5.80 8.88
N LYS A 39 -35.11 -6.23 8.45
CA LYS A 39 -35.53 -6.17 7.04
C LYS A 39 -35.59 -4.75 6.49
N ILE A 40 -36.15 -3.81 7.26
CA ILE A 40 -36.19 -2.39 6.88
C ILE A 40 -34.78 -1.84 6.74
N THR A 41 -33.91 -2.12 7.71
CA THR A 41 -32.53 -1.60 7.71
C THR A 41 -31.71 -2.18 6.55
N ASN A 42 -31.81 -3.49 6.29
CA ASN A 42 -31.16 -4.11 5.15
C ASN A 42 -31.58 -3.45 3.83
N THR A 43 -32.87 -3.16 3.68
CA THR A 43 -33.39 -2.51 2.48
C THR A 43 -32.93 -1.05 2.38
N GLN A 44 -33.07 -0.28 3.45
CA GLN A 44 -32.80 1.16 3.47
C GLN A 44 -31.30 1.49 3.29
N TYR A 45 -30.40 0.64 3.81
CA TYR A 45 -28.96 0.85 3.78
C TYR A 45 -28.22 -0.11 2.84
N GLU A 46 -28.95 -0.97 2.11
CA GLU A 46 -28.40 -1.98 1.19
C GLU A 46 -27.38 -2.93 1.87
N PHE A 47 -27.64 -3.32 3.12
CA PHE A 47 -26.81 -4.29 3.83
C PHE A 47 -27.03 -5.70 3.28
N LYS A 48 -25.94 -6.45 3.12
CA LYS A 48 -25.94 -7.77 2.45
C LYS A 48 -25.23 -8.86 3.25
N ASN A 49 -24.46 -8.50 4.28
CA ASN A 49 -23.49 -9.38 4.92
C ASN A 49 -23.83 -9.69 6.39
N GLY A 50 -25.06 -9.37 6.82
CA GLY A 50 -25.51 -9.58 8.20
C GLY A 50 -25.27 -8.38 9.11
N GLU A 51 -24.99 -7.19 8.56
CA GLU A 51 -24.73 -5.99 9.37
C GLU A 51 -25.90 -5.65 10.30
N ALA A 52 -27.14 -5.62 9.78
CA ALA A 52 -28.31 -5.33 10.59
C ALA A 52 -28.61 -6.43 11.63
N GLU A 53 -28.26 -7.69 11.34
CA GLU A 53 -28.44 -8.79 12.28
C GLU A 53 -27.54 -8.62 13.51
N LEU A 54 -26.28 -8.22 13.31
CA LEU A 54 -25.39 -7.86 14.41
C LEU A 54 -25.92 -6.64 15.18
N ILE A 55 -26.32 -5.59 14.47
CA ILE A 55 -26.73 -4.34 15.11
C ILE A 55 -27.97 -4.52 15.99
N PHE A 56 -29.02 -5.17 15.49
CA PHE A 56 -30.30 -5.27 16.21
C PHE A 56 -30.44 -6.51 17.10
N ARG A 57 -29.64 -7.56 16.87
CA ARG A 57 -29.77 -8.85 17.58
C ARG A 57 -28.47 -9.41 18.12
N ASP A 58 -27.36 -8.69 17.98
CA ASP A 58 -26.03 -9.13 18.42
C ASP A 58 -25.61 -10.48 17.82
N LYS A 59 -26.07 -10.76 16.59
CA LYS A 59 -25.70 -11.98 15.86
C LYS A 59 -24.41 -11.75 15.07
N PRO A 60 -23.48 -12.72 15.03
CA PRO A 60 -22.24 -12.58 14.26
C PRO A 60 -22.48 -12.19 12.79
N CYS A 61 -21.69 -11.22 12.31
CA CYS A 61 -21.69 -10.74 10.92
C CYS A 61 -20.54 -11.38 10.14
N ILE A 62 -20.69 -11.50 8.82
CA ILE A 62 -19.62 -11.94 7.92
C ILE A 62 -18.60 -10.79 7.75
N ASN A 63 -17.32 -11.12 7.57
CA ASN A 63 -16.25 -10.15 7.28
C ASN A 63 -16.57 -9.33 6.00
N ASN A 64 -16.12 -8.06 5.91
CA ASN A 64 -16.41 -7.06 4.85
C ASN A 64 -17.75 -6.30 4.99
N ALA A 65 -18.01 -5.73 6.17
CA ALA A 65 -19.17 -4.87 6.36
C ALA A 65 -19.00 -3.51 5.65
N ASN A 66 -20.10 -2.94 5.11
CA ASN A 66 -20.03 -1.67 4.37
C ASN A 66 -19.92 -0.45 5.31
N THR A 67 -18.69 -0.03 5.62
CA THR A 67 -18.37 1.05 6.57
C THR A 67 -19.03 2.40 6.25
N LYS A 68 -19.21 2.74 4.96
CA LYS A 68 -19.90 3.98 4.54
C LYS A 68 -21.38 3.95 4.92
N LYS A 69 -22.06 2.84 4.66
CA LYS A 69 -23.49 2.67 4.96
C LYS A 69 -23.72 2.54 6.47
N ILE A 70 -22.83 1.87 7.21
CA ILE A 70 -22.85 1.83 8.68
C ILE A 70 -22.71 3.23 9.27
N SER A 71 -21.77 4.04 8.75
CA SER A 71 -21.59 5.43 9.19
C SER A 71 -22.85 6.27 8.97
N LYS A 72 -23.57 6.05 7.86
CA LYS A 72 -24.86 6.69 7.59
C LYS A 72 -25.92 6.25 8.61
N LEU A 73 -26.02 4.94 8.88
CA LEU A 73 -26.93 4.40 9.89
C LEU A 73 -26.69 5.02 11.28
N ILE A 74 -25.43 5.13 11.73
CA ILE A 74 -25.11 5.73 13.03
C ILE A 74 -25.63 7.17 13.11
N LYS A 75 -25.47 7.96 12.05
CA LYS A 75 -26.03 9.33 11.99
C LYS A 75 -27.55 9.31 12.10
N ASP A 76 -28.20 8.40 11.37
CA ASP A 76 -29.66 8.31 11.37
C ASP A 76 -30.20 7.84 12.73
N ILE A 77 -29.55 6.87 13.39
CA ILE A 77 -29.89 6.40 14.76
C ILE A 77 -29.79 7.56 15.77
N LYS A 78 -28.71 8.36 15.70
CA LYS A 78 -28.53 9.53 16.58
C LYS A 78 -29.62 10.58 16.42
N ASN A 79 -30.19 10.69 15.22
CA ASN A 79 -31.25 11.65 14.92
C ASN A 79 -32.64 11.18 15.35
N ILE A 80 -32.79 9.94 15.85
CA ILE A 80 -34.05 9.43 16.37
C ILE A 80 -34.30 10.05 17.75
N GLN A 81 -35.08 11.14 17.79
CA GLN A 81 -35.46 11.83 19.01
C GLN A 81 -36.19 10.90 19.99
N SER A 82 -35.76 10.90 21.27
CA SER A 82 -36.42 10.11 22.30
C SER A 82 -37.77 10.71 22.70
N ILE A 83 -38.85 9.95 22.55
CA ILE A 83 -40.22 10.39 22.86
C ILE A 83 -40.53 10.36 24.37
N LYS A 84 -39.60 9.92 25.22
CA LYS A 84 -39.62 10.04 26.69
C LYS A 84 -38.25 9.67 27.25
N ASP A 85 -37.74 10.46 28.18
CA ASP A 85 -36.56 10.10 28.95
C ASP A 85 -36.83 8.80 29.74
N ASN A 86 -35.87 7.87 29.73
CA ASN A 86 -35.93 6.54 30.36
C ASN A 86 -36.89 5.49 29.75
N SER A 87 -37.25 5.59 28.46
CA SER A 87 -37.97 4.50 27.78
C SER A 87 -37.07 3.30 27.43
N PHE A 88 -37.62 2.07 27.44
CA PHE A 88 -36.93 0.86 26.97
C PHE A 88 -36.37 1.02 25.54
N ILE A 89 -37.09 1.73 24.66
CA ILE A 89 -36.61 1.98 23.31
C ILE A 89 -35.37 2.89 23.30
N LYS A 90 -35.26 3.84 24.21
CA LYS A 90 -34.07 4.70 24.32
C LYS A 90 -32.83 3.86 24.66
N SER A 91 -32.93 2.89 25.58
CA SER A 91 -31.81 1.99 25.86
C SER A 91 -31.46 1.08 24.68
N GLN A 92 -32.46 0.62 23.93
CA GLN A 92 -32.22 -0.13 22.69
C GLN A 92 -31.53 0.70 21.62
N ILE A 93 -31.95 1.96 21.39
CA ILE A 93 -31.29 2.88 20.44
C ILE A 93 -29.80 3.04 20.79
N VAL A 94 -29.48 3.25 22.08
CA VAL A 94 -28.08 3.36 22.55
C VAL A 94 -27.31 2.06 22.31
N SER A 95 -27.92 0.90 22.58
CA SER A 95 -27.31 -0.41 22.33
C SER A 95 -27.04 -0.62 20.83
N TRP A 96 -28.00 -0.30 19.96
CA TRP A 96 -27.83 -0.41 18.51
C TRP A 96 -26.77 0.55 17.97
N GLU A 97 -26.70 1.78 18.49
CA GLU A 97 -25.63 2.72 18.15
C GLU A 97 -24.26 2.16 18.56
N THR A 98 -24.16 1.59 19.75
CA THR A 98 -22.92 0.96 20.26
C THR A 98 -22.50 -0.21 19.38
N ASN A 99 -23.43 -1.12 19.04
CA ASN A 99 -23.15 -2.26 18.17
C ASN A 99 -22.69 -1.80 16.77
N ALA A 100 -23.33 -0.77 16.22
CA ALA A 100 -22.95 -0.20 14.93
C ALA A 100 -21.54 0.44 14.96
N LYS A 101 -21.18 1.12 16.05
CA LYS A 101 -19.82 1.68 16.25
C LYS A 101 -18.78 0.57 16.36
N GLN A 102 -19.04 -0.47 17.16
CA GLN A 102 -18.13 -1.61 17.28
C GLN A 102 -17.94 -2.34 15.93
N LEU A 103 -19.01 -2.51 15.16
CA LEU A 103 -18.92 -3.07 13.81
C LEU A 103 -18.08 -2.18 12.89
N LEU A 104 -18.27 -0.85 12.98
CA LEU A 104 -17.49 0.12 12.24
C LEU A 104 -16.02 0.06 12.64
N GLU A 105 -15.68 0.00 13.92
CA GLU A 105 -14.30 -0.09 14.43
C GLU A 105 -13.62 -1.40 13.98
N LYS A 106 -14.31 -2.54 14.08
CA LYS A 106 -13.79 -3.84 13.63
C LYS A 106 -13.51 -3.91 12.12
N ASN A 107 -14.30 -3.19 11.31
CA ASN A 107 -14.16 -3.18 9.84
C ASN A 107 -13.46 -1.92 9.31
N SER A 108 -13.17 -0.97 10.19
CA SER A 108 -12.28 0.13 9.92
C SER A 108 -10.88 -0.36 10.29
N GLU A 109 -10.22 -1.04 9.36
CA GLU A 109 -8.76 -0.94 9.41
C GLU A 109 -8.43 0.55 9.47
N PRO A 110 -7.59 1.01 10.41
CA PRO A 110 -7.06 2.34 10.29
C PRO A 110 -6.39 2.36 8.93
N LYS A 111 -6.96 3.12 7.98
CA LYS A 111 -6.23 3.55 6.80
C LYS A 111 -5.09 4.38 7.36
N LYS A 112 -3.97 3.73 7.71
CA LYS A 112 -2.69 4.41 7.84
C LYS A 112 -2.56 5.18 6.54
N ILE A 113 -2.72 6.50 6.62
CA ILE A 113 -2.49 7.38 5.48
C ILE A 113 -1.01 7.15 5.16
N LYS A 114 -0.75 6.32 4.15
CA LYS A 114 0.62 6.04 3.75
C LYS A 114 1.17 7.34 3.21
N GLN A 115 2.18 7.90 3.88
CA GLN A 115 2.75 9.19 3.50
C GLN A 115 3.47 9.00 2.16
N LEU A 116 3.08 9.74 1.12
CA LEU A 116 3.81 9.71 -0.15
C LEU A 116 5.21 10.29 0.08
N LEU A 117 6.24 9.49 -0.17
CA LEU A 117 7.65 9.90 -0.07
C LEU A 117 8.19 10.35 -1.42
N GLY A 118 7.71 9.76 -2.52
CA GLY A 118 8.18 10.09 -3.86
C GLY A 118 7.34 9.48 -4.96
N GLN A 119 7.42 10.07 -6.14
CA GLN A 119 6.76 9.58 -7.35
C GLN A 119 7.73 9.72 -8.53
N GLY A 120 7.93 8.64 -9.26
CA GLY A 120 8.81 8.57 -10.42
C GLY A 120 8.15 7.88 -11.61
N SER A 121 8.91 7.70 -12.69
CA SER A 121 8.46 7.03 -13.91
C SER A 121 8.03 5.58 -13.67
N ARG A 122 8.68 4.89 -12.72
CA ARG A 122 8.46 3.47 -12.39
C ARG A 122 7.41 3.24 -11.29
N GLY A 123 6.87 4.29 -10.67
CA GLY A 123 5.88 4.12 -9.61
C GLY A 123 5.86 5.22 -8.54
N SER A 124 5.25 4.89 -7.40
CA SER A 124 5.13 5.75 -6.22
C SER A 124 5.61 5.04 -4.98
N VAL A 125 6.31 5.74 -4.10
CA VAL A 125 6.83 5.22 -2.83
C VAL A 125 6.07 5.84 -1.68
N TYR A 126 5.56 5.01 -0.77
CA TYR A 126 4.84 5.45 0.40
C TYR A 126 5.49 4.94 1.69
N LYS A 127 5.51 5.74 2.75
CA LYS A 127 5.86 5.28 4.10
C LYS A 127 4.66 4.59 4.74
N ASP A 128 4.89 3.41 5.32
CA ASP A 128 3.90 2.59 6.01
C ASP A 128 4.49 2.05 7.32
N GLY A 129 4.44 2.87 8.38
CA GLY A 129 5.14 2.59 9.64
C GLY A 129 6.67 2.57 9.44
N ASP A 130 7.30 1.46 9.82
CA ASP A 130 8.75 1.22 9.69
C ASP A 130 9.14 0.58 8.34
N SER A 131 8.23 0.64 7.36
CA SER A 131 8.46 0.13 6.02
C SER A 131 8.15 1.17 4.96
N ILE A 132 8.72 0.99 3.79
CA ILE A 132 8.27 1.63 2.55
C ILE A 132 7.44 0.65 1.73
N LEU A 133 6.43 1.16 1.05
CA LEU A 133 5.67 0.45 0.04
C LEU A 133 5.89 1.13 -1.31
N LYS A 134 6.65 0.49 -2.20
CA LYS A 134 6.85 0.92 -3.58
C LYS A 134 5.75 0.30 -4.45
N LYS A 135 4.82 1.13 -4.91
CA LYS A 135 3.78 0.75 -5.86
C LYS A 135 4.32 0.91 -7.28
N THR A 136 4.49 -0.19 -7.99
CA THR A 136 5.08 -0.19 -9.32
C THR A 136 4.04 0.17 -10.40
N LYS A 137 4.49 0.87 -11.44
CA LYS A 137 3.68 1.20 -12.63
C LYS A 137 4.33 0.56 -13.84
N ASN A 138 3.59 -0.30 -14.53
CA ASN A 138 4.02 -0.95 -15.78
C ASN A 138 5.29 -1.82 -15.70
N LEU A 139 5.72 -2.22 -14.50
CA LEU A 139 6.82 -3.19 -14.35
C LEU A 139 6.30 -4.61 -14.54
N THR A 140 7.12 -5.46 -15.15
CA THR A 140 6.89 -6.90 -15.27
C THR A 140 7.08 -7.59 -13.91
N PRO A 141 6.48 -8.78 -13.69
CA PRO A 141 6.75 -9.56 -12.48
C PRO A 141 8.25 -9.82 -12.26
N ASN A 142 9.02 -10.06 -13.33
CA ASN A 142 10.45 -10.31 -13.25
C ASN A 142 11.24 -9.08 -12.76
N GLU A 143 10.89 -7.87 -13.22
CA GLU A 143 11.50 -6.63 -12.71
C GLU A 143 11.20 -6.40 -11.22
N ILE A 144 9.97 -6.69 -10.79
CA ILE A 144 9.55 -6.57 -9.39
C ILE A 144 10.32 -7.57 -8.53
N SER A 145 10.44 -8.82 -8.99
CA SER A 145 11.22 -9.87 -8.34
C SER A 145 12.70 -9.54 -8.27
N HIS A 146 13.27 -9.00 -9.36
CA HIS A 146 14.67 -8.57 -9.42
C HIS A 146 14.99 -7.52 -8.35
N GLU A 147 14.18 -6.47 -8.25
CA GLU A 147 14.37 -5.41 -7.24
C GLU A 147 14.31 -5.95 -5.81
N ALA A 148 13.31 -6.79 -5.51
CA ALA A 148 13.16 -7.39 -4.19
C ALA A 148 14.34 -8.31 -3.84
N ASN A 149 14.78 -9.13 -4.78
CA ASN A 149 15.90 -10.06 -4.59
C ASN A 149 17.22 -9.32 -4.33
N MET A 150 17.53 -8.30 -5.15
CA MET A 150 18.75 -7.51 -4.98
C MET A 150 18.75 -6.74 -3.65
N CYS A 151 17.61 -6.21 -3.21
CA CYS A 151 17.48 -5.60 -1.89
C CYS A 151 17.78 -6.61 -0.77
N ASN A 152 17.21 -7.81 -0.87
CA ASN A 152 17.39 -8.87 0.12
C ASN A 152 18.83 -9.35 0.20
N GLU A 153 19.47 -9.60 -0.93
CA GLU A 153 20.85 -10.04 -0.99
C GLU A 153 21.81 -8.97 -0.43
N TYR A 154 21.56 -7.71 -0.74
CA TYR A 154 22.34 -6.61 -0.17
C TYR A 154 22.22 -6.55 1.36
N ASN A 155 20.99 -6.61 1.88
CA ASN A 155 20.73 -6.58 3.32
C ASN A 155 21.37 -7.77 4.04
N LEU A 156 21.29 -8.97 3.46
CA LEU A 156 21.96 -10.17 3.97
C LEU A 156 23.47 -9.98 4.05
N LYS A 157 24.09 -9.40 3.03
CA LYS A 157 25.54 -9.16 2.99
C LYS A 157 25.99 -8.09 4.00
N LYS A 158 25.12 -7.14 4.34
CA LYS A 158 25.32 -6.16 5.42
C LYS A 158 25.10 -6.74 6.83
N GLY A 159 24.76 -8.03 6.94
CA GLY A 159 24.47 -8.68 8.22
C GLY A 159 23.09 -8.30 8.80
N SER A 160 22.24 -7.64 8.02
CA SER A 160 20.88 -7.31 8.42
C SER A 160 19.94 -8.46 8.07
N SER A 161 19.58 -9.27 9.06
CA SER A 161 18.58 -10.35 8.93
C SER A 161 17.16 -9.88 9.25
N GLN A 162 17.01 -8.65 9.73
CA GLN A 162 15.72 -8.08 10.11
C GLN A 162 15.18 -7.22 8.95
N ASN A 163 13.97 -7.55 8.50
CA ASN A 163 13.18 -6.83 7.49
C ASN A 163 13.53 -7.12 6.02
N VAL A 164 13.20 -8.34 5.57
CA VAL A 164 13.25 -8.79 4.18
C VAL A 164 12.23 -8.02 3.32
N ALA A 165 12.66 -7.59 2.13
CA ALA A 165 11.79 -7.07 1.10
C ALA A 165 10.79 -8.15 0.63
N THR A 166 9.50 -7.81 0.63
CA THR A 166 8.41 -8.73 0.27
C THR A 166 7.55 -8.16 -0.85
N ILE A 167 7.04 -9.03 -1.71
CA ILE A 167 6.16 -8.65 -2.82
C ILE A 167 4.71 -8.89 -2.39
N VAL A 168 3.87 -7.86 -2.47
CA VAL A 168 2.44 -7.94 -2.19
C VAL A 168 1.67 -7.39 -3.39
N GLY A 169 1.20 -8.29 -4.26
CA GLY A 169 0.59 -7.92 -5.53
C GLY A 169 1.60 -7.21 -6.46
N LYS A 170 1.30 -5.96 -6.84
CA LYS A 170 2.21 -5.12 -7.67
C LYS A 170 3.06 -4.15 -6.84
N CYS A 171 3.21 -4.43 -5.54
CA CYS A 171 3.95 -3.58 -4.63
C CYS A 171 5.14 -4.33 -4.03
N ILE A 172 6.22 -3.60 -3.80
CA ILE A 172 7.39 -4.08 -3.06
C ILE A 172 7.36 -3.38 -1.69
N LYS A 173 7.34 -4.16 -0.62
CA LYS A 173 7.48 -3.67 0.75
C LYS A 173 8.92 -3.87 1.18
N MET A 174 9.60 -2.80 1.59
CA MET A 174 11.01 -2.79 2.01
C MET A 174 11.14 -2.09 3.36
N PRO A 175 12.25 -2.29 4.10
CA PRO A 175 12.52 -1.51 5.30
C PRO A 175 12.61 0.00 4.99
N PHE A 176 12.09 0.82 5.91
CA PHE A 176 12.25 2.28 5.82
C PHE A 176 13.63 2.69 6.31
N MET A 177 14.31 3.52 5.53
CA MET A 177 15.56 4.17 5.91
C MET A 177 15.35 5.68 5.98
N SER A 178 15.77 6.29 7.08
CA SER A 178 15.74 7.74 7.25
C SER A 178 17.06 8.34 6.78
N GLY A 179 16.98 9.40 5.98
CA GLY A 179 18.17 10.06 5.45
C GLY A 179 17.82 11.24 4.56
N LYS A 180 18.85 11.81 3.95
CA LYS A 180 18.73 12.87 2.94
C LYS A 180 19.39 12.43 1.64
N THR A 181 19.01 13.04 0.53
CA THR A 181 19.71 12.82 -0.74
C THR A 181 21.18 13.22 -0.59
N PRO A 182 22.14 12.32 -0.88
CA PRO A 182 23.56 12.63 -0.81
C PRO A 182 23.96 13.65 -1.88
N ASP A 183 25.08 14.35 -1.65
CA ASP A 183 25.73 15.11 -2.72
C ASP A 183 26.51 14.19 -3.67
N THR A 184 27.18 14.78 -4.67
CA THR A 184 27.96 14.00 -5.66
C THR A 184 29.10 13.20 -5.03
N GLN A 185 29.82 13.75 -4.06
CA GLN A 185 30.98 13.09 -3.44
C GLN A 185 30.54 11.95 -2.52
N ASP A 186 29.47 12.19 -1.76
CA ASP A 186 28.78 11.16 -0.97
C ASP A 186 28.27 10.04 -1.88
N THR A 187 27.69 10.39 -3.03
CA THR A 187 27.19 9.39 -4.02
C THR A 187 28.33 8.52 -4.56
N LEU A 188 29.47 9.11 -4.95
CA LEU A 188 30.65 8.36 -5.40
C LEU A 188 31.14 7.38 -4.31
N THR A 189 31.12 7.82 -3.05
CA THR A 189 31.49 7.00 -1.89
C THR A 189 30.51 5.83 -1.69
N GLY A 190 29.21 6.09 -1.81
CA GLY A 190 28.16 5.08 -1.76
C GLY A 190 28.27 4.05 -2.89
N VAL A 191 28.54 4.50 -4.11
CA VAL A 191 28.75 3.63 -5.28
C VAL A 191 29.97 2.73 -5.10
N ASN A 192 31.08 3.27 -4.60
CA ASN A 192 32.25 2.45 -4.27
C ASN A 192 31.93 1.43 -3.18
N SER A 193 31.22 1.83 -2.12
CA SER A 193 30.84 0.93 -1.03
C SER A 193 29.93 -0.21 -1.51
N LEU A 194 28.97 0.10 -2.40
CA LEU A 194 28.11 -0.87 -3.06
C LEU A 194 28.93 -1.87 -3.90
N PHE A 195 29.92 -1.37 -4.64
CA PHE A 195 30.83 -2.18 -5.44
C PHE A 195 31.71 -3.10 -4.59
N GLN A 196 32.27 -2.61 -3.48
CA GLN A 196 33.01 -3.46 -2.53
C GLN A 196 32.12 -4.54 -1.91
N ALA A 197 30.82 -4.27 -1.77
CA ALA A 197 29.83 -5.27 -1.40
C ALA A 197 29.47 -6.24 -2.56
N GLY A 198 30.09 -6.14 -3.73
CA GLY A 198 29.89 -7.02 -4.88
C GLY A 198 28.68 -6.67 -5.76
N PHE A 199 28.11 -5.48 -5.58
CA PHE A 199 26.94 -5.01 -6.34
C PHE A 199 27.30 -3.82 -7.23
N LEU A 200 26.62 -3.73 -8.36
CA LEU A 200 26.71 -2.62 -9.31
C LEU A 200 25.34 -1.98 -9.47
N MET A 201 25.28 -0.70 -9.85
CA MET A 201 24.02 -0.01 -10.13
C MET A 201 24.04 0.66 -11.50
N GLY A 202 23.04 0.35 -12.34
CA GLY A 202 22.88 0.96 -13.67
C GLY A 202 22.60 2.46 -13.59
N ASP A 203 21.72 2.88 -12.69
CA ASP A 203 21.38 4.30 -12.47
C ASP A 203 21.95 4.79 -11.13
N ALA A 204 23.27 4.99 -11.07
CA ALA A 204 23.98 5.39 -9.85
C ALA A 204 23.75 6.87 -9.42
N SER A 205 22.61 7.47 -9.80
CA SER A 205 22.31 8.88 -9.48
C SER A 205 22.02 9.11 -7.99
N PRO A 206 22.23 10.34 -7.47
CA PRO A 206 22.03 10.65 -6.04
C PRO A 206 20.63 10.35 -5.53
N SER A 207 19.60 10.40 -6.39
CA SER A 207 18.21 10.06 -6.02
C SER A 207 18.00 8.60 -5.66
N ASN A 208 18.92 7.71 -6.04
CA ASN A 208 18.85 6.28 -5.75
C ASN A 208 19.66 5.87 -4.51
N PHE A 209 20.18 6.87 -3.78
CA PHE A 209 20.89 6.70 -2.52
C PHE A 209 20.30 7.61 -1.43
N LEU A 210 20.55 7.25 -0.17
CA LEU A 210 20.33 8.12 0.99
C LEU A 210 21.60 8.18 1.83
N LYS A 211 21.93 9.40 2.28
CA LYS A 211 22.86 9.62 3.37
C LYS A 211 22.11 9.53 4.70
N THR A 212 22.48 8.54 5.51
CA THR A 212 21.89 8.33 6.83
C THR A 212 22.40 9.36 7.83
N VAL A 213 21.76 9.44 9.00
CA VAL A 213 22.16 10.37 10.06
C VAL A 213 23.54 10.02 10.65
N GLU A 214 23.92 8.75 10.57
CA GLU A 214 25.24 8.22 10.95
C GLU A 214 26.31 8.52 9.90
N GLY A 215 25.94 9.12 8.76
CA GLY A 215 26.85 9.51 7.69
C GLY A 215 27.12 8.43 6.65
N GLY A 216 26.52 7.24 6.78
CA GLY A 216 26.59 6.19 5.76
C GLY A 216 25.79 6.56 4.51
N VAL A 217 26.23 6.10 3.34
CA VAL A 217 25.50 6.30 2.06
C VAL A 217 25.03 4.94 1.56
N GLU A 218 23.72 4.75 1.52
CA GLU A 218 23.08 3.46 1.30
C GLU A 218 22.14 3.53 0.07
N PRO A 219 22.10 2.47 -0.76
CA PRO A 219 21.18 2.41 -1.90
C PRO A 219 19.73 2.28 -1.42
N VAL A 220 18.80 2.93 -2.13
CA VAL A 220 17.35 2.86 -1.84
C VAL A 220 16.51 2.40 -3.02
N ASP A 221 17.04 2.43 -4.24
CA ASP A 221 16.41 1.83 -5.42
C ASP A 221 17.25 0.66 -5.95
N PHE A 222 16.75 -0.56 -5.78
CA PHE A 222 17.43 -1.79 -6.19
C PHE A 222 17.00 -2.25 -7.59
N GLY A 223 16.10 -1.53 -8.26
CA GLY A 223 15.50 -1.97 -9.51
C GLY A 223 16.46 -2.04 -10.69
N LEU A 224 17.65 -1.45 -10.57
CA LEU A 224 18.75 -1.53 -11.54
C LEU A 224 20.08 -1.92 -10.88
N VAL A 225 20.02 -2.52 -9.68
CA VAL A 225 21.19 -3.12 -9.03
C VAL A 225 21.43 -4.51 -9.61
N PHE A 226 22.68 -4.92 -9.77
CA PHE A 226 23.06 -6.22 -10.33
C PHE A 226 24.43 -6.67 -9.82
N LYS A 227 24.80 -7.92 -10.07
CA LYS A 227 26.11 -8.48 -9.68
C LYS A 227 26.93 -8.89 -10.90
N HIS A 228 28.25 -8.90 -10.74
CA HIS A 228 29.18 -9.18 -11.84
C HIS A 228 29.12 -10.64 -12.33
N ASP A 229 28.73 -11.58 -11.48
CA ASP A 229 28.73 -13.02 -11.71
C ASP A 229 27.39 -13.57 -12.21
N GLU A 230 26.32 -12.78 -12.17
CA GLU A 230 24.95 -13.22 -12.52
C GLU A 230 24.38 -12.55 -13.77
N LEU A 231 25.22 -11.89 -14.57
CA LEU A 231 24.79 -11.07 -15.71
C LEU A 231 23.91 -11.82 -16.72
N GLU A 232 24.13 -13.12 -16.91
CA GLU A 232 23.37 -13.95 -17.85
C GLU A 232 21.95 -14.25 -17.35
N CYS A 233 21.78 -14.37 -16.03
CA CYS A 233 20.52 -14.73 -15.36
C CYS A 233 19.53 -13.56 -15.24
N ILE A 234 19.97 -12.32 -15.47
CA ILE A 234 19.13 -11.13 -15.37
C ILE A 234 18.07 -11.13 -16.48
N ASP A 235 16.81 -10.79 -16.16
CA ASP A 235 15.76 -10.66 -17.18
C ASP A 235 16.11 -9.62 -18.26
N ASN A 236 15.74 -9.87 -19.52
CA ASN A 236 16.12 -9.00 -20.64
C ASN A 236 15.59 -7.57 -20.50
N GLU A 237 14.41 -7.34 -19.93
CA GLU A 237 13.90 -5.98 -19.70
C GLU A 237 14.72 -5.25 -18.62
N VAL A 238 15.13 -5.98 -17.58
CA VAL A 238 16.06 -5.44 -16.56
C VAL A 238 17.41 -5.10 -17.18
N LYS A 239 17.99 -5.99 -18.01
CA LYS A 239 19.25 -5.74 -18.73
C LYS A 239 19.15 -4.48 -19.60
N LYS A 240 18.07 -4.33 -20.37
CA LYS A 240 17.83 -3.13 -21.22
C LYS A 240 17.82 -1.86 -20.40
N ASN A 241 17.12 -1.86 -19.26
CA ASN A 241 17.01 -0.70 -18.40
C ASN A 241 18.35 -0.35 -17.73
N ILE A 242 19.11 -1.35 -17.27
CA ILE A 242 20.46 -1.16 -16.71
C ILE A 242 21.37 -0.46 -17.74
N VAL A 243 21.46 -1.01 -18.95
CA VAL A 243 22.32 -0.45 -20.01
C VAL A 243 21.83 0.95 -20.41
N SER A 244 20.52 1.13 -20.61
CA SER A 244 19.92 2.42 -20.97
C SER A 244 20.29 3.52 -19.98
N ASP A 245 20.05 3.29 -18.69
CA ASP A 245 20.12 4.35 -17.69
C ASP A 245 21.56 4.63 -17.25
N TYR A 246 22.42 3.60 -17.32
CA TYR A 246 23.86 3.78 -17.25
C TYR A 246 24.35 4.80 -18.27
N ILE A 247 23.96 4.63 -19.54
CA ILE A 247 24.42 5.49 -20.64
C ILE A 247 23.79 6.89 -20.56
N LYS A 248 22.53 7.00 -20.12
CA LYS A 248 21.83 8.29 -19.99
C LYS A 248 22.40 9.18 -18.90
N GLY A 249 23.03 8.61 -17.87
CA GLY A 249 23.62 9.43 -16.81
C GLY A 249 24.29 8.68 -15.67
N GLY A 250 23.93 7.41 -15.44
CA GLY A 250 24.48 6.63 -14.32
C GLY A 250 26.01 6.57 -14.31
N PHE A 251 26.65 6.49 -15.47
CA PHE A 251 28.11 6.45 -15.62
C PHE A 251 28.86 7.64 -14.98
N ARG A 252 28.19 8.77 -14.77
CA ARG A 252 28.80 9.99 -14.21
C ARG A 252 29.11 9.87 -12.72
N TYR A 253 28.45 8.96 -12.04
CA TYR A 253 28.59 8.72 -10.61
C TYR A 253 29.41 7.46 -10.30
N ILE A 254 30.13 6.94 -11.30
CA ILE A 254 31.02 5.80 -11.12
C ILE A 254 32.45 6.31 -10.86
N PRO A 255 33.05 5.99 -9.69
CA PRO A 255 34.44 6.31 -9.39
C PRO A 255 35.41 5.78 -10.45
N ASN A 256 36.46 6.54 -10.75
CA ASN A 256 37.40 6.19 -11.83
C ASN A 256 38.10 4.85 -11.59
N GLU A 257 38.31 4.51 -10.32
CA GLU A 257 39.01 3.31 -9.84
C GLU A 257 38.28 2.02 -10.25
N ILE A 258 36.93 2.06 -10.25
CA ILE A 258 36.08 0.89 -10.55
C ILE A 258 35.39 0.99 -11.92
N LYS A 259 35.60 2.11 -12.63
CA LYS A 259 34.90 2.42 -13.88
C LYS A 259 35.17 1.40 -14.99
N LYS A 260 36.38 0.85 -15.05
CA LYS A 260 36.75 -0.19 -16.02
C LYS A 260 35.91 -1.45 -15.85
N ASP A 261 35.71 -1.89 -14.61
CA ASP A 261 34.96 -3.10 -14.29
C ASP A 261 33.46 -2.90 -14.54
N TYR A 262 32.93 -1.73 -14.16
CA TYR A 262 31.58 -1.31 -14.54
C TYR A 262 31.37 -1.36 -16.06
N ASN A 263 32.26 -0.72 -16.83
CA ASN A 263 32.17 -0.71 -18.28
C ASN A 263 32.21 -2.12 -18.88
N SER A 264 33.05 -3.00 -18.34
CA SER A 264 33.12 -4.40 -18.77
C SER A 264 31.78 -5.12 -18.57
N CYS A 265 31.16 -4.97 -17.41
CA CYS A 265 29.85 -5.57 -17.12
C CYS A 265 28.74 -5.00 -18.01
N ILE A 266 28.70 -3.67 -18.19
CA ILE A 266 27.71 -3.00 -19.04
C ILE A 266 27.84 -3.45 -20.50
N LYS A 267 29.07 -3.56 -21.03
CA LYS A 267 29.32 -4.11 -22.38
C LYS A 267 28.89 -5.57 -22.50
N LYS A 268 29.14 -6.40 -21.48
CA LYS A 268 28.67 -7.79 -21.48
C LYS A 268 27.13 -7.85 -21.50
N LEU A 269 26.45 -7.03 -20.71
CA LEU A 269 24.98 -6.93 -20.76
C LEU A 269 24.47 -6.47 -22.13
N ASP A 270 25.11 -5.46 -22.73
CA ASP A 270 24.75 -4.96 -24.05
C ASP A 270 24.91 -6.04 -25.13
N ASN A 271 26.01 -6.80 -25.08
CA ASN A 271 26.26 -7.92 -25.97
C ASN A 271 25.22 -9.04 -25.82
N LEU A 272 24.84 -9.38 -24.58
CA LEU A 272 23.80 -10.39 -24.30
C LEU A 272 22.42 -9.99 -24.85
N LEU A 273 22.13 -8.69 -24.96
CA LEU A 273 20.90 -8.17 -25.56
C LEU A 273 20.90 -8.24 -27.09
N GLY A 274 22.07 -8.29 -27.74
CA GLY A 274 22.21 -8.44 -29.18
C GLY A 274 21.43 -7.40 -29.98
N LYS A 275 20.40 -7.83 -30.71
CA LYS A 275 19.55 -6.93 -31.54
C LYS A 275 18.62 -6.04 -30.71
N ASP A 276 18.32 -6.44 -29.48
CA ASP A 276 17.40 -5.74 -28.58
C ASP A 276 18.12 -4.74 -27.68
N SER A 277 19.43 -4.57 -27.88
CA SER A 277 20.27 -3.61 -27.19
C SER A 277 19.76 -2.17 -27.36
N PRO A 278 19.74 -1.37 -26.28
CA PRO A 278 19.37 0.04 -26.36
C PRO A 278 20.46 0.88 -27.05
N THR A 279 21.74 0.46 -27.07
CA THR A 279 22.84 1.24 -27.67
C THR A 279 22.63 1.45 -29.17
N ARG A 280 22.03 0.47 -29.86
CA ARG A 280 21.70 0.54 -31.29
C ARG A 280 20.79 1.71 -31.69
N LYS A 281 20.03 2.25 -30.74
CA LYS A 281 19.10 3.38 -30.96
C LYS A 281 19.64 4.70 -30.41
N MET A 282 20.85 4.71 -29.85
CA MET A 282 21.46 5.89 -29.24
C MET A 282 22.39 6.63 -30.21
N ASN A 283 22.56 7.92 -29.97
CA ASN A 283 23.47 8.76 -30.74
C ASN A 283 24.94 8.40 -30.43
N ILE A 284 25.79 8.34 -31.45
CA ILE A 284 27.24 8.07 -31.33
C ILE A 284 27.92 9.00 -30.32
N LYS A 285 27.54 10.28 -30.25
CA LYS A 285 28.08 11.24 -29.28
C LYS A 285 27.74 10.91 -27.82
N VAL A 286 26.67 10.15 -27.59
CA VAL A 286 26.29 9.68 -26.26
C VAL A 286 27.10 8.43 -25.90
N LEU A 287 27.24 7.50 -26.85
CA LEU A 287 28.00 6.26 -26.69
C LEU A 287 29.51 6.52 -26.45
N SER A 288 30.09 7.49 -27.17
CA SER A 288 31.52 7.79 -27.01
C SER A 288 31.88 8.32 -25.61
N LYS A 289 30.94 8.97 -24.90
CA LYS A 289 31.14 9.47 -23.54
C LYS A 289 31.26 8.37 -22.49
N VAL A 290 30.76 7.17 -22.81
CA VAL A 290 30.69 6.01 -21.92
C VAL A 290 31.61 4.87 -22.35
N GLY A 291 32.45 5.12 -23.36
CA GLY A 291 33.46 4.16 -23.82
C GLY A 291 32.90 3.04 -24.71
N PHE A 292 31.76 3.29 -25.37
CA PHE A 292 31.21 2.44 -26.44
C PHE A 292 31.68 2.93 -27.82
#